data_AF-A0A365ZVX4-F1
#
_entry.id   AF-A0A365ZVX4-F1
#
_cell.length_a   1.000
_cell.length_b   1.000
_cell.length_c   1.000
_cell.angle_alpha   90.00
_cell.angle_beta   90.00
_cell.angle_gamma   90.00
#
_symmetry.space_group_name_H-M   'P 1'
#
loop_
_entity.id
_entity.type
_entity.pdbx_description
1 polymer ?
#
loop_
_entity_poly.entity_id
_entity_poly.type
_entity_poly.pdbx_seq_one_letter_code
_entity_poly.pdbx_strand_id
1 'polypeptide(L)'
;MRVHRKLHQATAALAGSPLAATGVLAFDTATTSAQEPPPDVAQTQFQQVTLVKGEAEMGEPMTLAVLPDRSVPHISRDGTLRRTDANGSTSVAGQLPVYGHDEEGLRGIGVDPGFESNRFICLYYAPPLDTPGGDAPADGSAADFAPFDGVNRLSRFTLSDDNTLDLDSETEILDVAASRGQCRHVGGDIDFDAEGNLYLSTGDDPNPFASDGFTPIDERPDRNSAFDGGPALGAVDVPATGGWDQYVDVSTTLSGQPDGTTTLYLTFSGRAGGLLDIDDFTFSTGE
;
A
#
# COMPACT_ATOMS: atom_id res chain seq x y z
N MET A 1 2.27 -7.95 -30.28
CA MET A 1 1.79 -6.61 -29.87
C MET A 1 2.25 -5.62 -30.92
N ARG A 2 1.37 -4.74 -31.37
CA ARG A 2 1.66 -3.74 -32.38
C ARG A 2 1.82 -2.37 -31.73
N VAL A 3 3.00 -1.77 -31.86
CA VAL A 3 3.41 -0.59 -31.08
C VAL A 3 4.21 0.45 -31.86
N HIS A 4 4.22 1.68 -31.36
CA HIS A 4 5.02 2.79 -31.87
C HIS A 4 5.91 3.40 -30.76
N ARG A 5 7.15 3.78 -31.10
CA ARG A 5 8.10 4.48 -30.18
C ARG A 5 8.87 5.59 -30.90
N LYS A 6 8.89 6.81 -30.34
CA LYS A 6 9.58 7.98 -30.89
C LYS A 6 10.83 8.36 -30.08
N LEU A 7 11.93 8.69 -30.75
CA LEU A 7 13.08 9.39 -30.12
C LEU A 7 12.94 10.90 -30.31
N HIS A 8 13.08 11.68 -29.22
CA HIS A 8 13.29 13.13 -29.33
C HIS A 8 14.80 13.42 -29.45
N GLN A 9 15.25 13.93 -30.59
CA GLN A 9 16.56 14.55 -30.71
C GLN A 9 16.51 15.95 -30.07
N ALA A 10 17.20 16.15 -28.94
CA ALA A 10 17.37 17.46 -28.35
C ALA A 10 18.29 18.31 -29.25
N THR A 11 17.72 19.23 -30.01
CA THR A 11 18.48 20.24 -30.76
C THR A 11 18.74 21.44 -29.83
N ALA A 12 19.99 21.57 -29.37
CA ALA A 12 20.45 22.76 -28.67
C ALA A 12 20.65 23.91 -29.68
N ALA A 13 19.77 24.90 -29.66
CA ALA A 13 19.96 26.15 -30.40
C ALA A 13 20.61 27.20 -29.48
N LEU A 14 21.89 27.46 -29.69
CA LEU A 14 22.58 28.65 -29.21
C LEU A 14 22.23 29.82 -30.15
N ALA A 15 21.59 30.87 -29.63
CA ALA A 15 21.55 32.18 -30.27
C ALA A 15 21.56 33.28 -29.20
N GLY A 16 22.46 34.24 -29.38
CA GLY A 16 22.90 35.20 -28.37
C GLY A 16 21.98 36.39 -28.09
N SER A 17 22.24 36.99 -26.94
CA SER A 17 21.75 38.31 -26.46
C SER A 17 22.60 39.46 -27.05
N PRO A 18 22.31 40.76 -26.77
CA PRO A 18 21.19 41.34 -26.02
C PRO A 18 20.53 42.56 -26.71
N LEU A 19 19.37 43.00 -26.23
CA LEU A 19 19.04 44.44 -26.21
C LEU A 19 18.16 44.75 -25.00
N ALA A 20 18.61 45.70 -24.19
CA ALA A 20 17.95 46.16 -22.98
C ALA A 20 16.79 47.12 -23.32
N ALA A 21 15.63 46.89 -22.70
CA ALA A 21 14.64 47.92 -22.44
C ALA A 21 13.96 47.61 -21.10
N THR A 22 14.27 48.42 -20.11
CA THR A 22 13.65 48.43 -18.78
C THR A 22 12.18 48.81 -18.90
N GLY A 23 11.29 47.83 -18.70
CA GLY A 23 9.86 48.04 -18.47
C GLY A 23 9.43 47.19 -17.27
N VAL A 24 9.24 47.82 -16.12
CA VAL A 24 8.64 47.16 -14.95
C VAL A 24 7.16 46.97 -15.26
N LEU A 25 6.78 45.75 -15.66
CA LEU A 25 5.39 45.30 -15.62
C LEU A 25 5.17 44.68 -14.24
N ALA A 26 4.51 45.42 -13.37
CA ALA A 26 3.94 44.85 -12.16
C ALA A 26 2.80 43.91 -12.58
N PHE A 27 3.06 42.61 -12.56
CA PHE A 27 2.00 41.63 -12.57
C PHE A 27 1.46 41.58 -11.14
N ASP A 28 0.30 42.21 -10.91
CA ASP A 28 -0.53 41.85 -9.77
C ASP A 28 -0.91 40.38 -9.99
N THR A 29 -0.20 39.48 -9.32
CA THR A 29 -0.73 38.15 -9.07
C THR A 29 -1.92 38.36 -8.15
N ALA A 30 -3.11 38.56 -8.74
CA ALA A 30 -4.34 38.26 -8.05
C ALA A 30 -4.25 36.77 -7.71
N THR A 31 -3.76 36.48 -6.51
CA THR A 31 -4.04 35.22 -5.84
C THR A 31 -5.55 35.17 -5.74
N THR A 32 -6.16 34.50 -6.71
CA THR A 32 -7.49 33.96 -6.51
C THR A 32 -7.28 32.87 -5.47
N SER A 33 -7.24 33.28 -4.20
CA SER A 33 -7.54 32.40 -3.10
C SER A 33 -8.85 31.74 -3.49
N ALA A 34 -8.84 30.43 -3.68
CA ALA A 34 -10.09 29.69 -3.74
C ALA A 34 -10.80 30.03 -2.43
N GLN A 35 -11.81 30.90 -2.51
CA GLN A 35 -12.58 31.29 -1.35
C GLN A 35 -13.18 30.00 -0.82
N GLU A 36 -12.79 29.64 0.41
CA GLU A 36 -13.37 28.52 1.12
C GLU A 36 -14.90 28.66 1.03
N PRO A 37 -15.62 27.62 0.58
CA PRO A 37 -17.07 27.72 0.45
C PRO A 37 -17.65 28.14 1.81
N PRO A 38 -18.65 29.04 1.83
CA PRO A 38 -19.23 29.51 3.08
C PRO A 38 -19.68 28.31 3.93
N PRO A 39 -19.47 28.33 5.26
CA PRO A 39 -19.56 27.15 6.13
C PRO A 39 -20.96 26.54 6.29
N ASP A 40 -21.96 26.98 5.53
CA ASP A 40 -23.37 26.85 5.94
C ASP A 40 -24.33 26.34 4.84
N VAL A 41 -23.87 25.49 3.92
CA VAL A 41 -24.80 24.81 2.98
C VAL A 41 -24.67 23.27 2.99
N ALA A 42 -23.62 22.71 3.59
CA ALA A 42 -23.38 21.26 3.63
C ALA A 42 -23.76 20.56 4.95
N GLN A 43 -24.07 21.28 6.03
CA GLN A 43 -24.18 20.69 7.37
C GLN A 43 -25.56 20.13 7.77
N THR A 44 -26.56 20.10 6.88
CA THR A 44 -27.93 19.65 7.24
C THR A 44 -28.25 18.21 6.86
N GLN A 45 -27.29 17.40 6.40
CA GLN A 45 -27.53 15.99 6.04
C GLN A 45 -26.75 14.96 6.84
N PHE A 46 -25.67 15.35 7.53
CA PHE A 46 -24.93 14.49 8.46
C PHE A 46 -24.33 15.33 9.59
N GLN A 47 -24.34 14.80 10.81
CA GLN A 47 -23.67 15.38 11.96
C GLN A 47 -22.49 14.50 12.34
N GLN A 48 -21.29 15.07 12.35
CA GLN A 48 -20.14 14.41 12.96
C GLN A 48 -20.30 14.47 14.47
N VAL A 49 -20.34 13.30 15.11
CA VAL A 49 -20.32 13.16 16.56
C VAL A 49 -18.97 12.57 16.94
N THR A 50 -18.15 13.35 17.64
CA THR A 50 -16.87 12.87 18.15
C THR A 50 -17.12 11.86 19.26
N LEU A 51 -16.72 10.61 19.04
CA LEU A 51 -16.73 9.58 20.08
C LEU A 51 -15.53 9.75 21.03
N VAL A 52 -14.32 9.87 20.46
CA VAL A 52 -13.05 10.04 21.18
C VAL A 52 -12.05 10.74 20.26
N LYS A 53 -11.07 11.46 20.83
CA LYS A 53 -9.99 12.11 20.09
C LYS A 53 -8.75 12.34 20.97
N GLY A 54 -7.61 12.52 20.31
CA GLY A 54 -6.35 12.91 20.95
C GLY A 54 -5.40 11.75 21.18
N GLU A 55 -4.11 12.05 21.21
CA GLU A 55 -3.02 11.06 21.27
C GLU A 55 -3.12 10.15 22.50
N ALA A 56 -3.46 10.70 23.67
CA ALA A 56 -3.60 9.91 24.90
C ALA A 56 -4.66 8.80 24.78
N GLU A 57 -5.72 9.05 24.00
CA GLU A 57 -6.86 8.15 23.86
C GLU A 57 -6.76 7.25 22.62
N MET A 58 -5.95 7.62 21.62
CA MET A 58 -5.95 6.99 20.30
C MET A 58 -4.58 6.47 19.85
N GLY A 59 -3.47 6.98 20.40
CA GLY A 59 -2.12 6.73 19.90
C GLY A 59 -1.96 7.11 18.42
N GLU A 60 -1.38 6.20 17.64
CA GLU A 60 -1.43 6.21 16.17
C GLU A 60 -2.56 5.26 15.72
N PRO A 61 -3.81 5.75 15.57
CA PRO A 61 -4.96 4.90 15.37
C PRO A 61 -4.95 4.25 13.98
N MET A 62 -5.32 2.97 13.95
CA MET A 62 -5.37 2.17 12.72
C MET A 62 -6.82 1.82 12.35
N THR A 63 -7.35 0.75 12.94
CA THR A 63 -8.67 0.19 12.62
C THR A 63 -9.54 0.12 13.87
N LEU A 64 -10.86 0.10 13.69
CA LEU A 64 -11.84 -0.06 14.75
C LEU A 64 -12.91 -1.06 14.36
N ALA A 65 -13.59 -1.62 15.36
CA ALA A 65 -14.78 -2.45 15.18
C ALA A 65 -15.86 -2.03 16.18
N VAL A 66 -17.12 -2.37 15.92
CA VAL A 66 -18.25 -2.04 16.81
C VAL A 66 -18.81 -3.32 17.39
N LEU A 67 -18.84 -3.42 18.72
CA LEU A 67 -19.44 -4.55 19.43
C LEU A 67 -20.97 -4.42 19.53
N PRO A 68 -21.70 -5.51 19.82
CA PRO A 68 -23.15 -5.48 19.99
C PRO A 68 -23.65 -4.50 21.07
N ASP A 69 -22.85 -4.26 22.11
CA ASP A 69 -23.13 -3.27 23.16
C ASP A 69 -22.85 -1.81 22.74
N ARG A 70 -22.46 -1.60 21.47
CA ARG A 70 -22.05 -0.33 20.85
C ARG A 70 -20.76 0.27 21.40
N SER A 71 -20.00 -0.47 22.20
CA SER A 71 -18.62 -0.10 22.46
C SER A 71 -17.74 -0.40 21.26
N VAL A 72 -16.62 0.32 21.19
CA VAL A 72 -15.75 0.37 20.02
C VAL A 72 -14.35 -0.03 20.43
N PRO A 73 -13.95 -1.30 20.23
CA PRO A 73 -12.56 -1.70 20.17
C PRO A 73 -11.86 -0.97 19.03
N HIS A 74 -10.70 -0.39 19.31
CA HIS A 74 -9.85 0.26 18.32
C HIS A 74 -8.39 0.04 18.65
N ILE A 75 -7.56 0.00 17.62
CA ILE A 75 -6.16 -0.36 17.73
C ILE A 75 -5.25 0.80 17.34
N SER A 76 -4.10 0.88 17.99
CA SER A 76 -2.99 1.71 17.52
C SER A 76 -1.86 0.85 16.98
N ARG A 77 -1.08 1.43 16.05
CA ARG A 77 -0.03 0.70 15.32
C ARG A 77 1.03 0.07 16.23
N ASP A 78 1.29 0.69 17.37
CA ASP A 78 2.21 0.19 18.40
C ASP A 78 1.75 -1.10 19.11
N GLY A 79 0.55 -1.60 18.79
CA GLY A 79 -0.01 -2.84 19.35
C GLY A 79 -1.06 -2.64 20.43
N THR A 80 -1.44 -1.41 20.78
CA THR A 80 -2.43 -1.20 21.84
C THR A 80 -3.83 -1.49 21.32
N LEU A 81 -4.57 -2.35 22.02
CA LEU A 81 -6.01 -2.46 21.90
C LEU A 81 -6.67 -1.58 22.97
N ARG A 82 -7.50 -0.64 22.54
CA ARG A 82 -8.35 0.19 23.40
C ARG A 82 -9.81 -0.14 23.15
N ARG A 83 -10.67 0.19 24.10
CA ARG A 83 -12.12 0.14 23.96
C ARG A 83 -12.69 1.48 24.41
N THR A 84 -13.52 2.08 23.58
CA THR A 84 -14.32 3.26 23.93
C THR A 84 -15.78 2.85 24.09
N ASP A 85 -16.38 3.15 25.23
CA ASP A 85 -17.80 2.84 25.48
C ASP A 85 -18.74 3.81 24.74
N ALA A 86 -20.05 3.51 24.78
CA ALA A 86 -21.06 4.35 24.12
C ALA A 86 -21.21 5.77 24.70
N ASN A 87 -20.60 6.04 25.86
CA ASN A 87 -20.55 7.37 26.48
C ASN A 87 -19.26 8.14 26.14
N GLY A 88 -18.33 7.53 25.38
CA GLY A 88 -17.04 8.11 25.03
C GLY A 88 -15.93 7.91 26.06
N SER A 89 -16.11 7.00 27.02
CA SER A 89 -15.05 6.64 27.98
C SER A 89 -14.15 5.57 27.39
N THR A 90 -12.84 5.84 27.33
CA THR A 90 -11.84 4.95 26.74
C THR A 90 -11.00 4.27 27.82
N SER A 91 -10.70 3.00 27.61
CA SER A 91 -9.76 2.22 28.43
C SER A 91 -8.86 1.35 27.55
N VAL A 92 -7.64 1.08 28.01
CA VAL A 92 -6.78 0.08 27.39
C VAL A 92 -7.29 -1.31 27.74
N ALA A 93 -7.55 -2.14 26.73
CA ALA A 93 -7.97 -3.53 26.86
C ALA A 93 -6.77 -4.49 26.86
N GLY A 94 -5.66 -4.11 26.22
CA GLY A 94 -4.42 -4.87 26.21
C GLY A 94 -3.39 -4.28 25.26
N GLN A 95 -2.19 -4.87 25.25
CA GLN A 95 -1.12 -4.54 24.33
C GLN A 95 -0.55 -5.82 23.75
N LEU A 96 -0.56 -5.93 22.42
CA LEU A 96 0.12 -7.00 21.71
C LEU A 96 1.58 -6.57 21.43
N PRO A 97 2.59 -7.40 21.71
CA PRO A 97 3.94 -7.14 21.23
C PRO A 97 3.95 -7.14 19.70
N VAL A 98 4.53 -6.09 19.11
CA VAL A 98 4.64 -5.97 17.65
C VAL A 98 6.04 -5.55 17.23
N TYR A 99 6.43 -5.91 16.01
CA TYR A 99 7.52 -5.28 15.29
C TYR A 99 7.04 -3.95 14.73
N GLY A 100 7.75 -2.86 15.04
CA GLY A 100 7.40 -1.51 14.63
C GLY A 100 8.52 -0.86 13.83
N HIS A 101 8.44 -0.96 12.50
CA HIS A 101 9.28 -0.24 11.56
C HIS A 101 8.45 0.15 10.34
N ASP A 102 8.66 1.35 9.80
CA ASP A 102 7.93 1.87 8.64
C ASP A 102 6.42 1.75 8.75
N GLU A 103 5.81 0.79 8.06
CA GLU A 103 4.37 0.56 8.02
C GLU A 103 3.97 -0.57 8.99
N GLU A 104 4.90 -1.34 9.52
CA GLU A 104 4.60 -2.50 10.35
C GLU A 104 4.03 -2.14 11.73
N GLY A 105 3.28 -3.10 12.28
CA GLY A 105 2.65 -2.97 13.59
C GLY A 105 1.33 -3.73 13.64
N LEU A 106 0.43 -3.32 14.52
CA LEU A 106 -0.95 -3.82 14.57
C LEU A 106 -1.82 -3.06 13.57
N ARG A 107 -2.43 -3.77 12.63
CA ARG A 107 -3.10 -3.21 11.45
C ARG A 107 -4.61 -3.39 11.42
N GLY A 108 -5.06 -4.61 11.67
CA GLY A 108 -6.46 -5.00 11.52
C GLY A 108 -7.08 -5.48 12.82
N ILE A 109 -8.38 -5.20 12.97
CA ILE A 109 -9.23 -5.82 13.99
C ILE A 109 -10.57 -6.18 13.37
N GLY A 110 -10.99 -7.44 13.55
CA GLY A 110 -12.32 -7.94 13.20
C GLY A 110 -12.99 -8.56 14.42
N VAL A 111 -14.31 -8.48 14.49
CA VAL A 111 -15.11 -9.06 15.59
C VAL A 111 -15.90 -10.23 15.02
N ASP A 112 -15.76 -11.40 15.64
CA ASP A 112 -16.47 -12.60 15.22
C ASP A 112 -18.00 -12.39 15.29
N PRO A 113 -18.80 -12.78 14.27
CA PRO A 113 -20.26 -12.61 14.31
C PRO A 113 -20.94 -13.29 15.50
N GLY A 114 -20.31 -14.31 16.10
CA GLY A 114 -20.73 -15.00 17.32
C GLY A 114 -20.21 -14.37 18.63
N PHE A 115 -19.70 -13.14 18.60
CA PHE A 115 -19.01 -12.49 19.72
C PHE A 115 -19.77 -12.50 21.05
N GLU A 116 -21.11 -12.36 21.03
CA GLU A 116 -21.92 -12.41 22.26
C GLU A 116 -21.78 -13.74 23.02
N SER A 117 -21.43 -14.82 22.31
CA SER A 117 -21.25 -16.16 22.88
C SER A 117 -19.80 -16.56 23.05
N ASN A 118 -18.92 -16.22 22.09
CA ASN A 118 -17.53 -16.71 22.05
C ASN A 118 -16.48 -15.66 22.43
N ARG A 119 -16.83 -14.37 22.41
CA ARG A 119 -15.94 -13.25 22.71
C ARG A 119 -14.69 -13.17 21.82
N PHE A 120 -14.74 -13.74 20.62
CA PHE A 120 -13.59 -13.80 19.73
C PHE A 120 -13.40 -12.52 18.91
N ILE A 121 -12.14 -12.11 18.80
CA ILE A 121 -11.70 -11.08 17.86
C ILE A 121 -10.55 -11.63 17.01
N CYS A 122 -10.39 -11.12 15.80
CA CYS A 122 -9.23 -11.37 14.96
C CYS A 122 -8.37 -10.11 14.92
N LEU A 123 -7.05 -10.28 15.03
CA LEU A 123 -6.06 -9.22 14.91
C LEU A 123 -5.07 -9.57 13.81
N TYR A 124 -4.72 -8.59 12.98
CA TYR A 124 -3.67 -8.73 11.97
C TYR A 124 -2.51 -7.80 12.31
N TYR A 125 -1.32 -8.37 12.54
CA TYR A 125 -0.20 -7.66 13.14
C TYR A 125 1.16 -8.20 12.70
N ALA A 126 2.21 -7.38 12.83
CA ALA A 126 3.59 -7.80 12.65
C ALA A 126 4.15 -8.37 13.98
N PRO A 127 4.30 -9.69 14.18
CA PRO A 127 4.90 -10.22 15.40
C PRO A 127 6.39 -9.85 15.50
N PRO A 128 6.94 -9.66 16.71
CA PRO A 128 8.38 -9.63 16.91
C PRO A 128 8.99 -10.97 16.47
N LEU A 129 10.00 -10.90 15.61
CA LEU A 129 10.81 -12.02 15.16
C LEU A 129 12.29 -11.70 15.40
N ASP A 130 13.19 -12.53 14.91
CA ASP A 130 14.63 -12.25 14.89
C ASP A 130 15.02 -11.20 13.82
N THR A 131 14.03 -10.58 13.16
CA THR A 131 14.24 -9.54 12.15
C THR A 131 14.83 -8.28 12.75
N PRO A 132 15.92 -7.72 12.19
CA PRO A 132 16.50 -6.47 12.66
C PRO A 132 15.48 -5.32 12.63
N GLY A 133 15.58 -4.42 13.60
CA GLY A 133 14.92 -3.11 13.50
C GLY A 133 15.68 -2.19 12.54
N GLY A 134 14.97 -1.26 11.91
CA GLY A 134 15.56 -0.28 10.98
C GLY A 134 15.46 -0.70 9.51
N ASP A 135 16.04 0.12 8.65
CA ASP A 135 16.04 -0.09 7.20
C ASP A 135 16.91 -1.29 6.80
N ALA A 136 16.36 -2.15 5.95
CA ALA A 136 17.11 -3.15 5.21
C ALA A 136 17.95 -2.47 4.12
N PRO A 137 19.11 -3.02 3.74
CA PRO A 137 19.87 -2.48 2.63
C PRO A 137 19.07 -2.58 1.33
N ALA A 138 19.13 -1.53 0.51
CA ALA A 138 18.44 -1.49 -0.77
C ALA A 138 19.15 -2.32 -1.84
N ASP A 139 20.48 -2.44 -1.75
CA ASP A 139 21.34 -3.25 -2.62
C ASP A 139 22.30 -4.08 -1.75
N GLY A 140 22.69 -5.26 -2.21
CA GLY A 140 23.46 -6.22 -1.41
C GLY A 140 23.38 -7.65 -1.96
N SER A 141 23.82 -8.62 -1.17
CA SER A 141 23.63 -10.03 -1.48
C SER A 141 22.34 -10.56 -0.85
N ALA A 142 21.85 -11.70 -1.32
CA ALA A 142 20.70 -12.38 -0.70
C ALA A 142 20.89 -12.64 0.81
N ALA A 143 22.14 -12.83 1.27
CA ALA A 143 22.44 -13.02 2.68
C ALA A 143 22.30 -11.74 3.52
N ASP A 144 22.41 -10.55 2.89
CA ASP A 144 22.20 -9.27 3.54
C ASP A 144 20.71 -8.95 3.72
N PHE A 145 19.85 -9.50 2.84
CA PHE A 145 18.39 -9.30 2.86
C PHE A 145 17.67 -10.31 3.75
N ALA A 146 18.10 -11.57 3.75
CA ALA A 146 17.43 -12.67 4.45
C ALA A 146 17.09 -12.43 5.94
N PRO A 147 17.91 -11.69 6.74
CA PRO A 147 17.54 -11.37 8.12
C PRO A 147 16.25 -10.54 8.24
N PHE A 148 15.84 -9.83 7.19
CA PHE A 148 14.65 -8.99 7.16
C PHE A 148 13.40 -9.74 6.65
N ASP A 149 13.52 -11.00 6.26
CA ASP A 149 12.35 -11.82 5.93
C ASP A 149 11.49 -12.02 7.19
N GLY A 150 10.21 -11.63 7.10
CA GLY A 150 9.27 -11.69 8.20
C GLY A 150 7.89 -12.10 7.74
N VAL A 151 6.93 -11.95 8.66
CA VAL A 151 5.50 -12.16 8.38
C VAL A 151 4.67 -11.07 9.03
N ASN A 152 3.51 -10.82 8.44
CA ASN A 152 2.35 -10.28 9.11
C ASN A 152 1.36 -11.41 9.37
N ARG A 153 0.80 -11.45 10.58
CA ARG A 153 0.06 -12.59 11.11
C ARG A 153 -1.38 -12.22 11.40
N LEU A 154 -2.29 -13.03 10.92
CA LEU A 154 -3.69 -13.06 11.33
C LEU A 154 -3.86 -14.10 12.43
N SER A 155 -4.28 -13.65 13.61
CA SER A 155 -4.57 -14.51 14.76
C SER A 155 -5.94 -14.19 15.35
N ARG A 156 -6.58 -15.19 15.93
CA ARG A 156 -7.77 -15.04 16.76
C ARG A 156 -7.37 -14.99 18.24
N PHE A 157 -8.00 -14.09 18.98
CA PHE A 157 -7.90 -13.96 20.43
C PHE A 157 -9.28 -13.95 21.06
N THR A 158 -9.33 -14.11 22.38
CA THR A 158 -10.54 -14.01 23.20
C THR A 158 -10.47 -12.76 24.07
N LEU A 159 -11.58 -12.02 24.15
CA LEU A 159 -11.75 -10.98 25.16
C LEU A 159 -12.41 -11.57 26.42
N SER A 160 -11.82 -11.34 27.58
CA SER A 160 -12.43 -11.65 28.87
C SER A 160 -13.75 -10.90 29.09
N ASP A 161 -14.51 -11.28 30.12
CA ASP A 161 -15.80 -10.65 30.45
C ASP A 161 -15.70 -9.14 30.73
N ASP A 162 -14.55 -8.68 31.22
CA ASP A 162 -14.25 -7.27 31.46
C ASP A 162 -13.71 -6.54 30.21
N ASN A 163 -13.72 -7.21 29.05
CA ASN A 163 -13.16 -6.75 27.77
C ASN A 163 -11.64 -6.61 27.74
N THR A 164 -10.91 -7.27 28.64
CA THR A 164 -9.44 -7.37 28.53
C THR A 164 -9.03 -8.42 27.51
N LEU A 165 -7.94 -8.16 26.78
CA LEU A 165 -7.36 -9.08 25.80
C LEU A 165 -6.62 -10.20 26.52
N ASP A 166 -7.03 -11.45 26.29
CA ASP A 166 -6.29 -12.61 26.75
C ASP A 166 -5.24 -13.02 25.71
N LEU A 167 -3.98 -12.65 25.96
CA LEU A 167 -2.86 -12.96 25.07
C LEU A 167 -2.54 -14.46 25.00
N ASP A 168 -2.86 -15.23 26.04
CA ASP A 168 -2.59 -16.67 26.07
C ASP A 168 -3.62 -17.46 25.26
N SER A 169 -4.72 -16.81 24.82
CA SER A 169 -5.78 -17.41 24.01
C SER A 169 -5.49 -17.45 22.51
N GLU A 170 -4.30 -17.01 22.09
CA GLU A 170 -3.94 -16.88 20.69
C GLU A 170 -4.17 -18.18 19.90
N THR A 171 -4.86 -18.05 18.77
CA THR A 171 -4.89 -19.07 17.73
C THR A 171 -4.42 -18.45 16.42
N GLU A 172 -3.24 -18.84 15.97
CA GLU A 172 -2.70 -18.43 14.66
C GLU A 172 -3.58 -18.98 13.53
N ILE A 173 -3.90 -18.15 12.54
CA ILE A 173 -4.74 -18.51 11.39
C ILE A 173 -3.92 -18.52 10.10
N LEU A 174 -3.22 -17.41 9.83
CA LEU A 174 -2.49 -17.21 8.58
C LEU A 174 -1.27 -16.32 8.79
N ASP A 175 -0.14 -16.74 8.25
CA ASP A 175 1.03 -15.88 8.04
C ASP A 175 1.06 -15.41 6.59
N VAL A 176 1.18 -14.09 6.41
CA VAL A 176 1.42 -13.41 5.14
C VAL A 176 2.89 -13.01 5.14
N ALA A 177 3.67 -13.51 4.18
CA ALA A 177 5.09 -13.16 4.07
C ALA A 177 5.25 -11.64 3.90
N ALA A 178 6.28 -11.09 4.54
CA ALA A 178 6.60 -9.67 4.49
C ALA A 178 8.12 -9.47 4.38
N SER A 179 8.55 -8.49 3.60
CA SER A 179 9.95 -8.08 3.51
C SER A 179 10.19 -6.84 4.37
N ARG A 180 10.64 -7.05 5.63
CA ARG A 180 10.78 -5.96 6.61
C ARG A 180 11.97 -5.05 6.29
N GLY A 181 12.02 -3.89 6.95
CA GLY A 181 13.06 -2.88 6.72
C GLY A 181 12.99 -2.24 5.33
N GLN A 182 11.95 -2.54 4.56
CA GLN A 182 11.50 -1.81 3.39
C GLN A 182 10.01 -1.55 3.57
N CYS A 183 9.48 -0.61 2.81
CA CYS A 183 8.09 -0.20 2.82
C CYS A 183 7.64 -0.20 1.35
N ARG A 184 6.40 -0.55 0.98
CA ARG A 184 5.13 -0.18 1.60
C ARG A 184 4.00 -1.17 1.29
N HIS A 185 2.78 -0.81 1.71
CA HIS A 185 1.50 -1.33 1.26
C HIS A 185 1.09 -2.64 1.92
N VAL A 186 1.40 -2.85 3.19
CA VAL A 186 1.17 -4.14 3.89
C VAL A 186 -0.31 -4.58 4.01
N GLY A 187 -1.27 -3.73 3.62
CA GLY A 187 -2.71 -4.01 3.72
C GLY A 187 -3.18 -4.14 5.17
N GLY A 188 -4.10 -5.07 5.43
CA GLY A 188 -4.39 -5.54 6.78
C GLY A 188 -5.77 -5.22 7.34
N ASP A 189 -6.70 -4.75 6.52
CA ASP A 189 -8.11 -4.63 6.94
C ASP A 189 -8.78 -6.02 7.02
N ILE A 190 -9.68 -6.18 7.99
CA ILE A 190 -10.34 -7.44 8.33
C ILE A 190 -11.85 -7.21 8.42
N ASP A 191 -12.64 -8.08 7.81
CA ASP A 191 -14.10 -8.07 8.00
C ASP A 191 -14.68 -9.49 7.94
N PHE A 192 -15.90 -9.64 8.45
CA PHE A 192 -16.68 -10.87 8.34
C PHE A 192 -17.94 -10.62 7.52
N ASP A 193 -18.27 -11.54 6.61
CA ASP A 193 -19.59 -11.52 5.98
C ASP A 193 -20.69 -12.12 6.89
N ALA A 194 -21.93 -12.01 6.43
CA ALA A 194 -23.09 -12.51 7.16
C ALA A 194 -23.13 -14.04 7.30
N GLU A 195 -22.33 -14.78 6.53
CA GLU A 195 -22.20 -16.24 6.63
C GLU A 195 -21.07 -16.64 7.59
N GLY A 196 -20.29 -15.68 8.09
CA GLY A 196 -19.17 -15.88 8.99
C GLY A 196 -17.85 -16.16 8.28
N ASN A 197 -17.74 -15.89 6.98
CA ASN A 197 -16.47 -15.98 6.28
C ASN A 197 -15.60 -14.78 6.65
N LEU A 198 -14.33 -15.03 6.95
CA LEU A 198 -13.33 -14.02 7.29
C LEU A 198 -12.61 -13.53 6.03
N TYR A 199 -12.62 -12.22 5.82
CA TYR A 199 -11.89 -11.54 4.76
C TYR A 199 -10.70 -10.79 5.36
N LEU A 200 -9.55 -10.95 4.73
CA LEU A 200 -8.34 -10.19 5.01
C LEU A 200 -7.88 -9.54 3.71
N SER A 201 -7.62 -8.24 3.73
CA SER A 201 -6.89 -7.58 2.65
C SER A 201 -5.38 -7.71 2.89
N THR A 202 -4.65 -8.14 1.86
CA THR A 202 -3.18 -8.20 1.90
C THR A 202 -2.58 -7.15 0.99
N GLY A 203 -1.40 -6.71 1.37
CA GLY A 203 -0.52 -5.90 0.54
C GLY A 203 0.08 -6.64 -0.64
N ASP A 204 0.56 -5.88 -1.62
CA ASP A 204 1.56 -6.37 -2.56
C ASP A 204 2.98 -6.35 -1.96
N ASP A 205 3.21 -5.46 -0.97
CA ASP A 205 4.45 -5.26 -0.21
C ASP A 205 5.72 -4.72 -0.94
N PRO A 206 5.72 -4.15 -2.17
CA PRO A 206 6.95 -3.64 -2.77
C PRO A 206 7.10 -2.13 -2.52
N ASN A 207 8.33 -1.67 -2.62
CA ASN A 207 8.73 -0.27 -2.52
C ASN A 207 8.53 0.44 -3.87
N PRO A 208 7.61 1.42 -3.96
CA PRO A 208 7.28 2.07 -5.23
C PRO A 208 8.22 3.24 -5.60
N PHE A 209 9.15 3.64 -4.73
CA PHE A 209 9.88 4.90 -4.90
C PHE A 209 11.13 4.81 -5.79
N ALA A 210 11.55 3.60 -6.17
CA ALA A 210 12.70 3.37 -7.04
C ALA A 210 12.31 3.10 -8.51
N SER A 211 11.08 3.43 -8.89
CA SER A 211 10.49 3.01 -10.16
C SER A 211 10.12 4.16 -11.10
N ASP A 212 10.48 5.41 -10.78
CA ASP A 212 10.16 6.61 -11.59
C ASP A 212 8.67 6.73 -11.99
N GLY A 213 7.76 6.26 -11.12
CA GLY A 213 6.31 6.25 -11.37
C GLY A 213 5.80 5.07 -12.19
N PHE A 214 6.66 4.12 -12.56
CA PHE A 214 6.29 2.83 -13.13
C PHE A 214 6.06 1.78 -12.03
N THR A 215 5.51 0.63 -12.39
CA THR A 215 5.41 -0.53 -11.50
C THR A 215 6.80 -0.93 -11.00
N PRO A 216 7.00 -1.18 -9.69
CA PRO A 216 8.27 -1.68 -9.15
C PRO A 216 8.51 -3.11 -9.67
N ILE A 217 9.45 -3.27 -10.59
CA ILE A 217 9.92 -4.56 -11.10
C ILE A 217 11.43 -4.43 -11.27
N ASP A 218 12.19 -4.91 -10.28
CA ASP A 218 13.65 -4.81 -10.26
C ASP A 218 14.30 -6.15 -9.88
N GLU A 219 14.39 -7.03 -10.88
CA GLU A 219 14.86 -8.42 -10.75
C GLU A 219 16.40 -8.55 -10.64
N ARG A 220 17.12 -7.44 -10.43
CA ARG A 220 18.58 -7.49 -10.33
C ARG A 220 18.99 -8.34 -9.11
N PRO A 221 19.93 -9.29 -9.26
CA PRO A 221 20.28 -10.22 -8.18
C PRO A 221 20.97 -9.54 -6.98
N ASP A 222 21.49 -8.32 -7.18
CA ASP A 222 22.06 -7.47 -6.14
C ASP A 222 21.06 -6.44 -5.58
N ARG A 223 19.79 -6.51 -5.98
CA ARG A 223 18.70 -5.66 -5.50
C ARG A 223 17.88 -6.39 -4.45
N ASN A 224 17.47 -5.67 -3.41
CA ASN A 224 16.53 -6.19 -2.43
C ASN A 224 15.17 -6.51 -3.10
N SER A 225 14.62 -7.69 -2.83
CA SER A 225 13.35 -8.15 -3.41
C SER A 225 12.16 -7.27 -3.09
N ALA A 226 12.23 -6.45 -2.04
CA ALA A 226 11.20 -5.45 -1.77
C ALA A 226 11.04 -4.42 -2.91
N PHE A 227 11.96 -4.31 -3.87
CA PHE A 227 11.79 -3.45 -5.05
C PHE A 227 11.20 -4.18 -6.26
N ASP A 228 10.87 -5.46 -6.10
CA ASP A 228 10.33 -6.32 -7.13
C ASP A 228 8.89 -6.72 -6.80
N GLY A 229 7.93 -6.08 -7.46
CA GLY A 229 6.49 -6.32 -7.32
C GLY A 229 5.98 -7.54 -8.07
N GLY A 230 6.87 -8.36 -8.63
CA GLY A 230 6.54 -9.66 -9.18
C GLY A 230 7.24 -9.95 -10.50
N PRO A 231 7.25 -11.24 -10.90
CA PRO A 231 8.04 -11.69 -12.03
C PRO A 231 7.56 -11.09 -13.34
N ALA A 232 8.49 -10.58 -14.14
CA ALA A 232 8.23 -10.25 -15.52
C ALA A 232 7.99 -11.55 -16.31
N LEU A 233 6.75 -11.78 -16.72
CA LEU A 233 6.43 -12.97 -17.51
C LEU A 233 7.09 -12.95 -18.89
N GLY A 234 7.40 -11.76 -19.42
CA GLY A 234 8.22 -11.59 -20.61
C GLY A 234 8.50 -10.12 -20.90
N ALA A 235 9.63 -9.87 -21.58
CA ALA A 235 10.03 -8.53 -22.02
C ALA A 235 10.34 -8.52 -23.52
N VAL A 236 10.11 -7.38 -24.16
CA VAL A 236 10.45 -7.17 -25.58
C VAL A 236 10.93 -5.75 -25.81
N ASP A 237 12.08 -5.61 -26.49
CA ASP A 237 12.57 -4.30 -26.91
C ASP A 237 11.72 -3.75 -28.06
N VAL A 238 11.25 -2.51 -27.90
CA VAL A 238 10.56 -1.78 -28.96
C VAL A 238 11.53 -0.83 -29.66
N PRO A 239 11.87 -1.04 -30.94
CA PRO A 239 12.74 -0.15 -31.68
C PRO A 239 12.05 1.19 -31.96
N ALA A 240 12.84 2.22 -32.29
CA ALA A 240 12.27 3.48 -32.78
C ALA A 240 11.57 3.24 -34.13
N THR A 241 10.30 3.61 -34.24
CA THR A 241 9.49 3.30 -35.44
C THR A 241 9.46 4.43 -36.47
N GLY A 242 10.01 5.60 -36.14
CA GLY A 242 10.30 6.67 -37.11
C GLY A 242 9.20 7.71 -37.34
N GLY A 243 7.98 7.53 -36.81
CA GLY A 243 6.89 8.51 -36.91
C GLY A 243 5.62 8.06 -36.20
N TRP A 244 4.74 8.98 -35.80
CA TRP A 244 3.57 8.70 -34.94
C TRP A 244 2.52 7.75 -35.56
N ASP A 245 2.57 7.53 -36.87
CA ASP A 245 1.70 6.64 -37.63
C ASP A 245 2.41 5.35 -38.07
N GLN A 246 3.66 5.13 -37.61
CA GLN A 246 4.46 3.96 -37.93
C GLN A 246 4.48 3.01 -36.73
N TYR A 247 3.84 1.85 -36.92
CA TYR A 247 3.77 0.78 -35.92
C TYR A 247 4.60 -0.42 -36.36
N VAL A 248 5.18 -1.12 -35.40
CA VAL A 248 5.91 -2.37 -35.60
C VAL A 248 5.30 -3.47 -34.73
N ASP A 249 5.28 -4.69 -35.26
CA ASP A 249 4.90 -5.87 -34.49
C ASP A 249 6.12 -6.37 -33.71
N VAL A 250 5.95 -6.49 -32.41
CA VAL A 250 6.92 -7.08 -31.48
C VAL A 250 6.26 -8.23 -30.73
N SER A 251 7.06 -9.25 -30.41
CA SER A 251 6.61 -10.44 -29.69
C SER A 251 7.69 -10.96 -28.77
N THR A 252 7.27 -11.52 -27.64
CA THR A 252 8.12 -12.29 -26.73
C THR A 252 7.35 -13.50 -26.24
N THR A 253 8.08 -14.50 -25.75
CA THR A 253 7.46 -15.66 -25.12
C THR A 253 7.21 -15.35 -23.65
N LEU A 254 6.01 -15.65 -23.17
CA LEU A 254 5.72 -15.56 -21.74
C LEU A 254 6.18 -16.83 -21.02
N SER A 255 6.75 -16.68 -19.84
CA SER A 255 7.24 -17.76 -18.99
C SER A 255 6.82 -17.53 -17.53
N GLY A 256 6.79 -18.59 -16.72
CA GLY A 256 6.40 -18.46 -15.29
C GLY A 256 4.92 -18.13 -15.07
N GLN A 257 4.06 -18.41 -16.05
CA GLN A 257 2.62 -18.16 -15.94
C GLN A 257 2.00 -19.03 -14.81
N PRO A 258 1.16 -18.45 -13.95
CA PRO A 258 0.51 -19.20 -12.87
C PRO A 258 -0.48 -20.24 -13.44
N ASP A 259 -0.74 -21.29 -12.65
CA ASP A 259 -1.63 -22.40 -13.05
C ASP A 259 -3.12 -21.99 -13.20
N GLY A 260 -3.47 -20.77 -12.81
CA GLY A 260 -4.83 -20.23 -12.78
C GLY A 260 -4.99 -18.91 -13.54
N THR A 261 -6.21 -18.37 -13.48
CA THR A 261 -6.48 -17.02 -14.00
C THR A 261 -5.74 -16.00 -13.15
N THR A 262 -5.01 -15.09 -13.81
CA THR A 262 -4.31 -13.99 -13.16
C THR A 262 -4.55 -12.69 -13.91
N THR A 263 -4.31 -11.57 -13.24
CA THR A 263 -4.26 -10.24 -13.87
C THR A 263 -2.88 -10.03 -14.46
N LEU A 264 -2.83 -9.58 -15.71
CA LEU A 264 -1.59 -9.22 -16.39
C LEU A 264 -1.49 -7.70 -16.51
N TYR A 265 -0.34 -7.17 -16.11
CA TYR A 265 0.00 -5.77 -16.31
C TYR A 265 0.99 -5.66 -17.46
N LEU A 266 0.72 -4.71 -18.37
CA LEU A 266 1.67 -4.35 -19.41
C LEU A 266 2.36 -3.06 -19.02
N THR A 267 3.65 -3.15 -18.75
CA THR A 267 4.48 -2.03 -18.28
C THR A 267 5.41 -1.55 -19.40
N PHE A 268 5.73 -0.26 -19.41
CA PHE A 268 6.67 0.34 -20.36
C PHE A 268 7.79 1.01 -19.60
N SER A 269 9.03 0.75 -19.99
CA SER A 269 10.19 1.45 -19.44
C SER A 269 10.92 2.21 -20.56
N GLY A 270 11.39 3.42 -20.24
CA GLY A 270 12.12 4.26 -21.19
C GLY A 270 12.40 5.66 -20.67
N ARG A 271 13.10 6.48 -21.47
CA ARG A 271 13.44 7.87 -21.10
C ARG A 271 12.25 8.82 -21.35
N ALA A 272 12.09 9.84 -20.51
CA ALA A 272 10.98 10.81 -20.51
C ALA A 272 10.39 11.22 -21.88
N GLY A 273 9.06 11.35 -21.94
CA GLY A 273 8.28 11.76 -23.12
C GLY A 273 7.09 10.83 -23.37
N GLY A 274 6.43 10.97 -24.54
CA GLY A 274 5.46 9.97 -25.02
C GLY A 274 6.21 8.69 -25.37
N LEU A 275 6.26 7.75 -24.42
CA LEU A 275 7.14 6.59 -24.44
C LEU A 275 6.74 5.58 -25.50
N LEU A 276 5.45 5.21 -25.51
CA LEU A 276 4.89 4.21 -26.40
C LEU A 276 3.43 4.53 -26.72
N ASP A 277 2.98 4.07 -27.88
CA ASP A 277 1.57 3.95 -28.23
C ASP A 277 1.29 2.52 -28.67
N ILE A 278 0.16 1.95 -28.22
CA ILE A 278 -0.24 0.57 -28.51
C ILE A 278 -1.49 0.63 -29.36
N ASP A 279 -1.44 -0.04 -30.51
CA ASP A 279 -2.62 -0.26 -31.35
C ASP A 279 -3.39 -1.47 -30.81
N ASP A 280 -2.72 -2.62 -30.74
CA ASP A 280 -3.30 -3.87 -30.27
C ASP A 280 -2.27 -4.81 -29.63
N PHE A 281 -2.79 -5.78 -28.87
CA PHE A 281 -2.02 -6.93 -28.43
C PHE A 281 -2.90 -8.18 -28.40
N THR A 282 -2.25 -9.33 -28.56
CA THR A 282 -2.89 -10.64 -28.52
C THR A 282 -2.03 -11.59 -27.71
N PHE A 283 -2.67 -12.46 -26.93
CA PHE A 283 -2.02 -13.64 -26.39
C PHE A 283 -2.20 -14.81 -27.36
N SER A 284 -1.11 -15.48 -27.70
CA SER A 284 -1.13 -16.74 -28.44
C SER A 284 -0.68 -17.85 -27.52
N THR A 285 -1.48 -18.91 -27.41
CA THR A 285 -0.96 -20.20 -26.97
C THR A 285 -0.04 -20.68 -28.09
N GLY A 286 1.27 -20.75 -27.86
CA GLY A 286 2.23 -21.15 -28.91
C GLY A 286 1.80 -22.42 -29.63
N GLU A 287 2.06 -22.50 -30.94
CA GLU A 287 1.90 -23.74 -31.72
C GLU A 287 2.85 -24.84 -31.27
#